data_AF-A0A6V7WND4-F1
#
_entry.id   AF-A0A6V7WND4-F1
#
_cell.length_a   1.000
_cell.length_b   1.000
_cell.length_c   1.000
_cell.angle_alpha   90.00
_cell.angle_beta   90.00
_cell.angle_gamma   90.00
#
_symmetry.space_group_name_H-M   'P 1'
#
loop_
_entity.id
_entity.type
_entity.pdbx_description
1 polymer ?
#
loop_
_entity_poly.entity_id
_entity_poly.type
_entity_poly.pdbx_seq_one_letter_code
_entity_poly.pdbx_strand_id
1 'polypeptide(L)'
;MEGLPLLLYKLANVNYEDEKSCYSEISLALADFHLPSISEEDYENLNEEQQNIFKKQNLRVERTLRSLIFPALRNRFLPSSELEEYIKELTSTAKAFKHFGRC
;
A
#
# COMPACT_ATOMS: atom_id res chain seq x y z
N MET A 1 15.20 -4.40 4.53
CA MET A 1 14.93 -5.41 3.48
C MET A 1 14.24 -6.61 4.09
N GLU A 2 13.19 -6.39 4.88
CA GLU A 2 12.57 -7.46 5.69
C GLU A 2 11.81 -8.48 4.84
N GLY A 3 11.30 -8.07 3.67
CA GLY A 3 10.63 -8.97 2.71
C GLY A 3 11.56 -9.74 1.76
N LEU A 4 12.89 -9.61 1.88
CA LEU A 4 13.82 -10.21 0.91
C LEU A 4 13.77 -11.75 0.92
N PRO A 5 13.71 -12.44 2.08
CA PRO A 5 13.59 -13.89 2.10
C PRO A 5 12.31 -14.38 1.41
N LEU A 6 11.19 -13.67 1.60
CA LEU A 6 9.92 -14.00 0.96
C LEU A 6 9.99 -13.78 -0.57
N LEU A 7 10.65 -12.71 -1.02
CA LEU A 7 10.90 -12.49 -2.44
C LEU A 7 11.73 -13.62 -3.04
N LEU A 8 12.84 -14.01 -2.41
CA LEU A 8 13.68 -15.11 -2.89
C LEU A 8 12.92 -16.43 -2.95
N TYR A 9 12.08 -16.70 -1.94
CA TYR A 9 11.19 -17.86 -1.94
C TYR A 9 10.19 -17.83 -3.11
N LYS A 10 9.54 -16.69 -3.37
CA LYS A 10 8.63 -16.53 -4.51
C LYS A 10 9.35 -16.72 -5.84
N LEU A 11 10.52 -16.11 -6.01
CA LEU A 11 11.32 -16.22 -7.23
C LEU A 11 11.82 -17.64 -7.48
N ALA A 12 12.13 -18.41 -6.44
CA ALA A 12 12.54 -19.80 -6.58
C ALA A 12 11.40 -20.71 -7.08
N ASN A 13 10.14 -20.31 -6.84
CA ASN A 13 8.94 -21.08 -7.21
C ASN A 13 8.32 -20.63 -8.54
N VAL A 14 8.91 -19.67 -9.25
CA VAL A 14 8.41 -19.20 -10.55
C VAL A 14 8.51 -20.31 -11.59
N ASN A 15 7.50 -20.42 -12.45
CA ASN A 15 7.58 -21.29 -13.61
C ASN A 15 8.46 -20.66 -14.71
N TYR A 16 9.74 -21.07 -14.78
CA TYR A 16 10.68 -20.58 -15.79
C TYR A 16 10.53 -21.22 -17.17
N GLU A 17 9.68 -22.23 -17.32
CA GLU A 17 9.50 -22.95 -18.60
C GLU A 17 8.52 -22.24 -19.54
N ASP A 18 7.51 -21.53 -18.99
CA ASP A 18 6.56 -20.73 -19.77
C ASP A 18 6.92 -19.24 -19.70
N GLU A 19 7.32 -18.66 -20.83
CA GLU A 19 7.79 -17.27 -20.92
C GLU A 19 6.77 -16.27 -20.35
N LYS A 20 5.49 -16.44 -20.70
CA LYS A 20 4.43 -15.52 -20.27
C LYS A 20 4.20 -15.59 -18.76
N SER A 21 4.07 -16.79 -18.21
CA SER A 21 3.85 -17.00 -16.78
C SER A 21 5.08 -16.56 -15.97
N CYS A 22 6.29 -16.84 -16.46
CA CYS A 22 7.55 -16.42 -15.86
C CYS A 22 7.59 -14.90 -15.63
N TYR A 23 7.37 -14.09 -16.68
CA TYR A 23 7.38 -12.64 -16.56
C TYR A 23 6.27 -12.12 -15.64
N SER A 24 5.08 -12.72 -15.72
CA SER A 24 3.94 -12.34 -14.89
C SER A 24 4.22 -12.59 -13.40
N GLU A 25 4.69 -13.79 -13.05
CA GLU A 25 4.96 -14.19 -11.67
C GLU A 25 6.12 -13.41 -11.06
N ILE A 26 7.19 -13.16 -11.82
CA ILE A 26 8.29 -12.29 -11.38
C ILE A 26 7.79 -10.87 -11.11
N SER A 27 6.97 -10.32 -12.01
CA SER A 27 6.42 -8.97 -11.84
C SER A 27 5.55 -8.87 -10.59
N LEU A 28 4.72 -9.88 -10.31
CA LEU A 28 3.90 -9.95 -9.09
C LEU A 28 4.76 -10.09 -7.83
N ALA A 29 5.78 -10.95 -7.84
CA ALA A 29 6.68 -11.11 -6.71
C ALA A 29 7.42 -9.80 -6.36
N LEU A 30 7.85 -9.05 -7.39
CA LEU A 30 8.46 -7.74 -7.22
C LEU A 30 7.44 -6.69 -6.74
N ALA A 31 6.22 -6.70 -7.28
CA ALA A 31 5.16 -5.81 -6.82
C ALA A 31 4.90 -5.98 -5.32
N ASP A 32 4.72 -7.23 -4.87
CA ASP A 32 4.51 -7.57 -3.45
C ASP A 32 5.68 -7.14 -2.56
N PHE A 33 6.92 -7.30 -3.03
CA PHE A 33 8.12 -6.89 -2.29
C PHE A 33 8.19 -5.37 -2.09
N HIS A 34 7.67 -4.59 -3.04
CA HIS A 34 7.69 -3.13 -2.98
C HIS A 34 6.51 -2.53 -2.20
N LEU A 35 5.51 -3.31 -1.80
CA LEU A 35 4.44 -2.81 -0.95
C LEU A 35 5.00 -2.30 0.39
N PRO A 36 4.59 -1.10 0.85
CA PRO A 36 4.94 -0.63 2.19
C PRO A 36 4.41 -1.62 3.24
N SER A 37 5.25 -2.02 4.20
CA SER A 37 4.78 -2.76 5.37
C SER A 37 3.90 -1.84 6.21
N ILE A 38 2.64 -2.24 6.39
CA ILE A 38 1.67 -1.55 7.24
C ILE A 38 1.45 -2.47 8.44
N SER A 39 1.78 -2.00 9.63
CA SER A 39 1.53 -2.74 10.87
C SER A 39 0.05 -2.63 11.25
N GLU A 40 -0.62 -3.75 11.41
CA GLU A 40 -2.01 -3.86 11.88
C GLU A 40 -2.12 -3.94 13.41
N GLU A 41 -1.03 -3.68 14.14
CA GLU A 41 -1.04 -3.73 15.60
C GLU A 41 -1.98 -2.68 16.20
N ASP A 42 -2.81 -3.12 17.16
CA ASP A 42 -3.66 -2.23 17.95
C ASP A 42 -2.79 -1.25 18.73
N TYR A 43 -2.66 -0.02 18.21
CA TYR A 43 -1.85 1.04 18.78
C TYR A 43 -2.13 1.27 20.28
N GLU A 44 -3.38 1.08 20.71
CA GLU A 44 -3.82 1.29 22.10
C GLU A 44 -3.29 0.22 23.08
N ASN A 45 -2.91 -0.96 22.59
CA ASN A 45 -2.40 -2.07 23.41
C ASN A 45 -0.86 -2.05 23.55
N LEU A 46 -0.17 -1.14 22.86
CA LEU A 46 1.28 -1.03 22.87
C LEU A 46 1.80 -0.23 24.07
N ASN A 47 2.98 -0.60 24.58
CA ASN A 47 3.67 0.22 25.59
C ASN A 47 4.19 1.55 24.98
N GLU A 48 4.57 2.52 25.81
CA GLU A 48 4.98 3.86 25.34
C GLU A 48 6.14 3.83 24.33
N GLU A 49 7.09 2.90 24.49
CA GLU A 49 8.24 2.76 23.60
C GLU A 49 7.83 2.19 22.23
N GLN A 50 7.01 1.15 22.22
CA GLN A 50 6.42 0.55 21.02
C GLN A 50 5.53 1.55 20.28
N GLN A 51 4.73 2.34 21.00
CA GLN A 51 3.91 3.41 20.43
C GLN A 51 4.75 4.46 19.70
N ASN A 52 5.91 4.83 20.25
CA ASN A 52 6.82 5.78 19.60
C ASN A 52 7.44 5.21 18.32
N ILE A 53 7.81 3.92 18.33
CA ILE A 53 8.33 3.21 17.15
C ILE A 53 7.24 3.15 16.07
N PHE A 54 6.02 2.74 16.44
CA PHE A 54 4.86 2.66 15.55
C PHE A 54 4.54 4.02 14.92
N LYS A 55 4.47 5.10 15.71
CA LYS A 55 4.29 6.47 15.20
C LYS A 55 5.36 6.85 14.18
N LYS A 56 6.62 6.57 14.47
CA LYS A 56 7.74 6.89 13.57
C LYS A 56 7.66 6.10 12.26
N GLN A 57 7.27 4.83 12.32
CA GLN A 57 7.05 3.99 11.15
C GLN A 57 5.87 4.51 10.30
N ASN A 58 4.73 4.81 10.93
CA ASN A 58 3.58 5.37 10.23
C ASN A 58 3.86 6.71 9.57
N LEU A 59 4.58 7.62 10.24
CA LEU A 59 5.00 8.88 9.62
C LEU A 59 5.87 8.65 8.38
N ARG A 60 6.69 7.61 8.36
CA ARG A 60 7.51 7.26 7.20
C ARG A 60 6.64 6.71 6.06
N VAL A 61 5.67 5.85 6.37
CA VAL A 61 4.72 5.32 5.39
C VAL A 61 3.88 6.45 4.80
N GLU A 62 3.31 7.33 5.64
CA GLU A 62 2.52 8.49 5.22
C GLU A 62 3.31 9.39 4.27
N ARG A 63 4.57 9.72 4.62
CA ARG A 63 5.45 10.52 3.75
C ARG A 63 5.68 9.83 2.42
N THR A 64 5.97 8.53 2.41
CA THR A 64 6.21 7.75 1.19
C THR A 64 4.97 7.73 0.29
N LEU A 65 3.80 7.51 0.88
CA LEU A 65 2.52 7.55 0.17
C LEU A 65 2.29 8.92 -0.47
N ARG A 66 2.42 9.99 0.32
CA ARG A 66 2.12 11.35 -0.10
C ARG A 66 3.09 11.91 -1.15
N SER A 67 4.40 11.66 -1.00
CA SER A 67 5.42 12.29 -1.84
C SER A 67 5.87 11.45 -3.03
N LEU A 68 5.70 10.12 -2.97
CA LEU A 68 6.19 9.21 -4.02
C LEU A 68 5.05 8.41 -4.66
N ILE A 69 4.30 7.65 -3.85
CA ILE A 69 3.34 6.66 -4.39
C ILE A 69 2.14 7.35 -5.05
N PHE A 70 1.43 8.26 -4.36
CA PHE A 70 0.27 8.95 -4.95
C PHE A 70 0.62 9.82 -6.18
N PRO A 71 1.74 10.57 -6.20
CA PRO A 71 2.17 11.25 -7.42
C PRO A 71 2.48 10.30 -8.58
N ALA A 72 3.08 9.13 -8.32
CA ALA A 72 3.31 8.13 -9.35
C ALA A 72 2.00 7.52 -9.86
N LEU A 73 1.08 7.18 -8.94
CA LEU A 73 -0.25 6.66 -9.25
C LEU A 73 -1.01 7.64 -10.15
N ARG A 74 -1.03 8.92 -9.79
CA ARG A 74 -1.73 9.97 -10.56
C ARG A 74 -1.27 10.04 -12.02
N ASN A 75 0.01 9.80 -12.29
CA ASN A 75 0.62 10.06 -13.59
C ASN A 75 0.72 8.84 -14.51
N ARG A 76 0.78 7.62 -13.95
CA ARG A 76 1.15 6.41 -14.72
C ARG A 76 0.29 5.19 -14.44
N PHE A 77 -0.60 5.25 -13.45
CA PHE A 77 -1.40 4.10 -13.07
C PHE A 77 -2.62 3.95 -13.98
N LEU A 78 -2.81 2.73 -14.47
CA LEU A 78 -3.98 2.33 -15.23
C LEU A 78 -4.77 1.35 -14.34
N PRO A 79 -5.88 1.79 -13.72
CA PRO A 79 -6.64 0.93 -12.81
C PRO A 79 -7.31 -0.22 -13.57
N SER A 80 -7.26 -1.43 -13.01
CA SER A 80 -8.09 -2.54 -13.48
C SER A 80 -9.54 -2.30 -13.07
N SER A 81 -10.49 -2.93 -13.79
CA SER A 81 -11.92 -2.90 -13.43
C SER A 81 -12.19 -3.47 -12.04
N GLU A 82 -11.39 -4.43 -11.61
CA GLU A 82 -11.47 -5.05 -10.27
C GLU A 82 -11.19 -4.06 -9.14
N LEU A 83 -10.48 -2.96 -9.42
CA LEU A 83 -10.13 -1.96 -8.40
C LEU A 83 -11.35 -1.24 -7.82
N GLU A 84 -12.46 -1.17 -8.58
CA GLU A 84 -13.68 -0.47 -8.16
C GLU A 84 -14.25 -1.05 -6.85
N GLU A 85 -14.12 -2.37 -6.63
CA GLU A 85 -14.58 -3.04 -5.41
C GLU A 85 -13.83 -2.57 -4.15
N TYR A 86 -12.60 -2.10 -4.32
CA TYR A 86 -11.72 -1.65 -3.23
C TYR A 86 -11.80 -0.15 -2.96
N ILE A 87 -12.41 0.64 -3.85
CA ILE A 87 -12.52 2.10 -3.70
C ILE A 87 -13.94 2.46 -3.27
N LYS A 88 -14.09 2.92 -2.03
CA LYS A 88 -15.39 3.34 -1.46
C LYS A 88 -15.47 4.85 -1.28
N GLU A 89 -16.52 5.47 -1.82
CA GLU A 89 -16.84 6.87 -1.51
C GLU A 89 -17.36 6.98 -0.07
N LEU A 90 -16.59 7.61 0.81
CA LEU A 90 -17.01 7.82 2.20
C LEU A 90 -17.97 9.01 2.33
N THR A 91 -17.69 10.09 1.60
CA THR A 91 -18.48 11.32 1.61
C THR A 91 -18.19 12.16 0.38
N SER A 92 -19.05 13.15 0.12
CA SER A 92 -18.82 14.16 -0.89
C SER A 92 -18.75 15.55 -0.27
N THR A 93 -17.97 16.44 -0.89
CA THR A 93 -17.84 17.84 -0.44
C THR A 93 -19.20 18.54 -0.34
N ALA A 94 -20.09 18.30 -1.31
CA ALA A 94 -21.44 18.84 -1.30
C ALA A 94 -22.27 18.38 -0.09
N LYS A 95 -22.12 17.13 0.36
CA LYS A 95 -22.77 16.64 1.59
C LYS A 95 -22.16 17.27 2.83
N ALA A 96 -20.84 17.42 2.88
CA ALA A 96 -20.15 18.03 4.02
C ALA A 96 -20.54 19.51 4.22
N PHE A 97 -20.54 20.32 3.16
CA PHE A 97 -20.83 21.75 3.25
C PHE A 97 -22.28 22.10 3.63
N LYS A 98 -23.20 21.13 3.63
CA LYS A 98 -24.56 21.34 4.18
C LYS A 98 -24.56 21.57 5.69
N HIS A 99 -23.59 21.01 6.40
CA HIS A 99 -23.48 21.07 7.85
C HIS A 99 -22.36 21.99 8.32
N PHE A 100 -21.32 22.18 7.50
CA PHE A 100 -20.20 23.08 7.76
C PHE A 100 -20.36 24.40 7.00
N GLY A 101 -21.17 25.30 7.56
CA GLY A 101 -21.31 26.69 7.09
C GLY A 101 -20.30 27.64 7.75
N ARG A 102 -20.13 28.83 7.16
CA ARG A 102 -19.40 29.91 7.82
C ARG A 102 -20.21 30.42 9.02
N CYS A 103 -19.54 30.64 10.15
CA CYS A 103 -20.11 31.28 11.33
C CYS A 103 -20.63 32.69 11.02
#